data_AF-A0A363U9X1-F1
#
_entry.id   AF-A0A363U9X1-F1
#
_cell.length_a   1.000
_cell.length_b   1.000
_cell.length_c   1.000
_cell.angle_alpha   90.00
_cell.angle_beta   90.00
_cell.angle_gamma   90.00
#
_symmetry.space_group_name_H-M   'P 1'
#
loop_
_entity.id
_entity.type
_entity.pdbx_description
1 polymer ?
#
loop_
_entity_poly.entity_id
_entity_poly.type
_entity_poly.pdbx_seq_one_letter_code
_entity_poly.pdbx_strand_id
1 'polypeptide(L)'
;MTKQPTTNRFTFRTFVLLLVPIILLAGVIAVFLSTGGGLDLGSPAPVEHLDIERYHLESNTIELNVRNTGPDELTIASVIVNDAVMPFQVEPNSTIPRLGRATIHVNYAWSHGESYGIKILTGNAIPFELEVPVAFATPKPSPATFWGFTLIGLYVGVIPVFLGIFWFPALRTLGRRTMTFLMAATAGLLIFLGLDTLAEALEFANEVPSAFQGIGLIGIGIVATFLLLDAISRKQTNAIGSESERRLSIAFIIAIGIGFHNLGEGLAIGAAYNVGEIALGTFLVVGFIIQNITEGLGIIAPVLRDKPGLGKLALMGLIGGGPAIVGAWIGGFSPSPFLAVLFLAIGAGAIFQVIYEIAKLIQKDTDRQPIPMTVFSGVLTGMMLLWVTGLLIK
;
A
#
# COMPACT_ATOMS: atom_id res chain seq x y z
N MET A 1 35.74 -12.11 -33.60
CA MET A 1 34.27 -12.05 -33.78
C MET A 1 33.80 -10.64 -33.51
N THR A 2 33.49 -9.90 -34.56
CA THR A 2 33.01 -8.51 -34.54
C THR A 2 31.58 -8.44 -34.00
N LYS A 3 31.36 -7.69 -32.92
CA LYS A 3 30.01 -7.34 -32.45
C LYS A 3 29.30 -6.55 -33.56
N GLN A 4 28.27 -7.13 -34.17
CA GLN A 4 27.37 -6.39 -35.04
C GLN A 4 26.60 -5.35 -34.21
N PRO A 5 26.47 -4.10 -34.66
CA PRO A 5 25.62 -3.12 -34.00
C PRO A 5 24.16 -3.50 -34.26
N THR A 6 23.39 -3.74 -33.20
CA THR A 6 21.93 -3.90 -33.27
C THR A 6 21.34 -2.56 -33.73
N THR A 7 21.07 -2.43 -35.03
CA THR A 7 20.36 -1.26 -35.55
C THR A 7 18.89 -1.36 -35.15
N ASN A 8 18.50 -0.57 -34.16
CA ASN A 8 17.12 -0.48 -33.71
C ASN A 8 16.30 0.27 -34.78
N ARG A 9 15.86 -0.45 -35.83
CA ARG A 9 15.12 0.15 -36.94
C ARG A 9 13.63 0.14 -36.64
N PHE A 10 13.20 1.04 -35.77
CA PHE A 10 11.80 1.44 -35.74
C PHE A 10 11.52 2.21 -37.04
N THR A 11 11.04 1.51 -38.07
CA THR A 11 10.80 2.11 -39.39
C THR A 11 9.44 2.80 -39.42
N PHE A 12 9.27 3.81 -40.28
CA PHE A 12 7.95 4.43 -40.53
C PHE A 12 6.90 3.37 -40.91
N ARG A 13 7.29 2.33 -41.64
CA ARG A 13 6.44 1.18 -41.95
C ARG A 13 6.01 0.42 -40.70
N THR A 14 6.91 0.20 -39.74
CA THR A 14 6.59 -0.40 -38.44
C THR A 14 5.63 0.48 -37.63
N PHE A 15 5.84 1.80 -37.61
CA PHE A 15 4.93 2.74 -36.95
C PHE A 15 3.52 2.71 -37.56
N VAL A 16 3.40 2.73 -38.89
CA VAL A 16 2.12 2.62 -39.58
C VAL A 16 1.43 1.28 -39.29
N LEU A 17 2.18 0.17 -39.32
CA LEU A 17 1.63 -1.15 -39.00
C LEU A 17 1.13 -1.26 -37.55
N LEU A 18 1.75 -0.54 -36.61
CA LEU A 18 1.28 -0.47 -35.21
C LEU A 18 0.04 0.43 -35.06
N LEU A 19 -0.13 1.43 -35.92
CA LEU A 19 -1.31 2.30 -35.92
C LEU A 19 -2.54 1.66 -36.56
N VAL A 20 -2.38 0.77 -37.55
CA VAL A 20 -3.51 0.15 -38.26
C VAL A 20 -4.48 -0.56 -37.30
N PRO A 21 -4.06 -1.43 -36.37
CA PRO A 21 -4.95 -2.05 -35.40
C PRO A 21 -5.67 -1.03 -34.49
N ILE A 22 -4.99 0.06 -34.12
CA ILE A 22 -5.57 1.12 -33.27
C ILE A 22 -6.66 1.88 -34.03
N ILE A 23 -6.41 2.22 -35.29
CA ILE A 23 -7.39 2.90 -36.15
C ILE A 23 -8.59 1.99 -36.43
N LEU A 24 -8.34 0.71 -36.74
CA LEU A 24 -9.41 -0.27 -36.93
C LEU A 24 -10.24 -0.45 -35.67
N LEU A 25 -9.59 -0.56 -34.50
CA LEU A 25 -10.26 -0.63 -33.21
C LEU A 25 -11.11 0.62 -32.94
N ALA A 26 -10.56 1.82 -33.18
CA ALA A 26 -11.32 3.07 -33.05
C ALA A 26 -12.54 3.10 -33.99
N GLY A 27 -12.38 2.60 -35.22
CA GLY A 27 -13.48 2.45 -36.17
C GLY A 27 -14.55 1.48 -35.67
N VAL A 28 -14.16 0.32 -35.15
CA VAL A 28 -15.10 -0.66 -34.57
C VAL A 28 -15.82 -0.08 -33.36
N ILE A 29 -15.11 0.63 -32.46
CA ILE A 29 -15.72 1.30 -31.30
C ILE A 29 -16.72 2.37 -31.77
N ALA A 30 -16.38 3.18 -32.77
CA ALA A 30 -17.29 4.20 -33.30
C ALA A 30 -18.55 3.60 -33.94
N VAL A 31 -18.42 2.50 -34.67
CA VAL A 31 -19.56 1.74 -35.19
C VAL A 31 -20.40 1.17 -34.04
N PHE A 32 -19.77 0.59 -33.02
CA PHE A 32 -20.46 0.05 -31.86
C PHE A 32 -21.26 1.14 -31.12
N LEU A 33 -20.64 2.27 -30.81
CA LEU A 33 -21.28 3.39 -30.10
C LEU A 33 -22.40 4.03 -30.92
N SER A 34 -22.29 4.09 -32.25
CA SER A 34 -23.34 4.66 -33.11
C SER A 34 -24.51 3.70 -33.38
N THR A 35 -24.29 2.38 -33.30
CA THR A 35 -25.31 1.36 -33.59
C THR A 35 -25.84 0.66 -32.34
N GLY A 36 -25.33 0.98 -31.16
CA GLY A 36 -25.58 0.23 -29.92
C GLY A 36 -25.07 -1.22 -30.00
N GLY A 37 -24.11 -1.50 -30.88
CA GLY A 37 -23.68 -2.87 -31.19
C GLY A 37 -24.75 -3.72 -31.89
N GLY A 38 -25.78 -3.08 -32.48
CA GLY A 38 -26.94 -3.76 -33.06
C GLY A 38 -27.96 -4.24 -32.04
N LEU A 39 -27.84 -3.82 -30.77
CA LEU A 39 -28.74 -4.15 -29.69
C LEU A 39 -29.32 -2.86 -29.11
N ASP A 40 -30.66 -2.75 -29.05
CA ASP A 40 -31.34 -1.64 -28.39
C ASP A 40 -31.47 -1.94 -26.89
N LEU A 41 -30.35 -1.79 -26.18
CA LEU A 41 -30.25 -2.02 -24.74
C LEU A 41 -30.10 -0.67 -24.03
N GLY A 42 -31.22 -0.01 -23.76
CA GLY A 42 -31.26 1.03 -22.74
C GLY A 42 -31.07 0.41 -21.36
N SER A 43 -30.26 1.02 -20.49
CA SER A 43 -30.20 0.58 -19.10
C SER A 43 -31.58 0.78 -18.44
N PRO A 44 -32.18 -0.25 -17.83
CA PRO A 44 -33.51 -0.14 -17.21
C PRO A 44 -33.52 0.81 -16.00
N ALA A 45 -32.35 1.14 -15.45
CA ALA A 45 -32.17 2.13 -14.39
C ALA A 45 -30.88 2.94 -14.61
N PRO A 46 -30.81 4.19 -14.14
CA PRO A 46 -29.58 4.95 -14.10
C PRO A 46 -28.51 4.20 -13.31
N VAL A 47 -27.29 4.13 -13.84
CA VAL A 47 -26.14 3.61 -13.10
C VAL A 47 -25.49 4.80 -12.41
N GLU A 48 -25.68 4.93 -11.11
CA GLU A 48 -25.09 6.01 -10.31
C GLU A 48 -24.11 5.43 -9.29
N HIS A 49 -23.02 6.15 -9.07
CA HIS A 49 -22.05 5.79 -8.04
C HIS A 49 -21.51 7.07 -7.40
N LEU A 50 -21.72 7.19 -6.09
CA LEU A 50 -21.28 8.31 -5.28
C LEU A 50 -20.39 7.77 -4.17
N ASP A 51 -19.10 8.04 -4.26
CA ASP A 51 -18.14 7.67 -3.24
C ASP A 51 -18.04 8.79 -2.19
N ILE A 52 -18.09 8.42 -0.92
CA ILE A 52 -17.92 9.33 0.19
C ILE A 52 -16.46 9.23 0.63
N GLU A 53 -15.65 10.19 0.20
CA GLU A 53 -14.18 10.13 0.35
C GLU A 53 -13.73 10.41 1.77
N ARG A 54 -14.47 11.27 2.48
CA ARG A 54 -14.14 11.71 3.84
C ARG A 54 -15.34 12.36 4.49
N TYR A 55 -15.51 12.16 5.80
CA TYR A 55 -16.41 12.97 6.62
C TYR A 55 -15.63 13.80 7.64
N HIS A 56 -16.16 14.98 7.97
CA HIS A 56 -15.66 15.83 9.04
C HIS A 56 -16.78 16.13 10.03
N LEU A 57 -16.50 15.90 11.30
CA LEU A 57 -17.40 16.19 12.41
C LEU A 57 -16.87 17.41 13.15
N GLU A 58 -17.59 18.52 12.99
CA GLU A 58 -17.39 19.75 13.76
C GLU A 58 -18.63 20.04 14.61
N SER A 59 -18.52 20.88 15.64
CA SER A 59 -19.65 21.18 16.51
C SER A 59 -20.87 21.64 15.69
N ASN A 60 -21.98 20.89 15.78
CA ASN A 60 -23.24 21.10 15.07
C ASN A 60 -23.21 20.96 13.54
N THR A 61 -22.14 20.42 12.95
CA THR A 61 -22.03 20.22 11.50
C THR A 61 -21.41 18.88 11.17
N ILE A 62 -22.01 18.19 10.20
CA ILE A 62 -21.41 17.04 9.53
C ILE A 62 -21.10 17.45 8.10
N GLU A 63 -19.83 17.38 7.69
CA GLU A 63 -19.41 17.64 6.32
C GLU A 63 -19.01 16.34 5.64
N LEU A 64 -19.51 16.10 4.43
CA LEU A 64 -19.21 14.91 3.64
C LEU A 64 -18.57 15.34 2.34
N ASN A 65 -17.31 14.95 2.12
CA ASN A 65 -16.65 15.11 0.84
C ASN A 65 -17.00 13.91 -0.03
N VAL A 66 -17.66 14.18 -1.16
CA VAL A 66 -18.18 13.16 -2.06
C VAL A 66 -17.61 13.32 -3.46
N ARG A 67 -17.54 12.21 -4.20
CA ARG A 67 -17.11 12.18 -5.59
C ARG A 67 -18.07 11.32 -6.42
N ASN A 68 -18.55 11.87 -7.52
CA ASN A 68 -19.31 11.08 -8.49
C ASN A 68 -18.35 10.23 -9.32
N THR A 69 -18.46 8.92 -9.19
CA THR A 69 -17.64 7.94 -9.92
C THR A 69 -18.47 7.09 -10.88
N GLY A 70 -19.76 7.43 -11.01
CA GLY A 70 -20.66 6.91 -12.03
C GLY A 70 -20.31 7.38 -13.45
N PRO A 71 -20.95 6.76 -14.46
CA PRO A 71 -20.79 7.13 -15.87
C PRO A 71 -21.38 8.50 -16.21
N ASP A 72 -22.45 8.91 -15.54
CA ASP A 72 -23.21 10.13 -15.84
C ASP A 72 -23.14 11.12 -14.67
N GLU A 73 -23.60 12.36 -14.89
CA GLU A 73 -23.80 13.31 -13.80
C GLU A 73 -24.94 12.85 -12.87
N LEU A 74 -24.82 13.18 -11.58
CA LEU A 74 -25.85 12.89 -10.59
C LEU A 74 -26.16 14.14 -9.78
N THR A 75 -27.39 14.25 -9.26
CA THR A 75 -27.81 15.36 -8.41
C THR A 75 -28.17 14.86 -7.03
N ILE A 76 -27.60 15.47 -5.99
CA ILE A 76 -27.95 15.18 -4.60
C ILE A 76 -29.33 15.78 -4.28
N ALA A 77 -30.27 14.96 -3.81
CA ALA A 77 -31.65 15.36 -3.57
C ALA A 77 -32.00 15.46 -2.07
N SER A 78 -31.52 14.54 -1.25
CA SER A 78 -31.78 14.58 0.20
C SER A 78 -30.68 13.88 1.00
N VAL A 79 -30.51 14.31 2.26
CA VAL A 79 -29.64 13.66 3.24
C VAL A 79 -30.46 13.28 4.46
N ILE A 80 -30.29 12.05 4.92
CA ILE A 80 -30.96 11.48 6.09
C ILE A 80 -29.89 11.12 7.12
N VAL A 81 -30.09 11.48 8.38
CA VAL A 81 -29.21 11.10 9.51
C VAL A 81 -30.07 10.43 10.57
N ASN A 82 -29.80 9.15 10.90
CA ASN A 82 -30.58 8.35 11.85
C ASN A 82 -32.11 8.47 11.64
N ASP A 83 -32.55 8.24 10.40
CA ASP A 83 -33.96 8.30 9.96
C ASP A 83 -34.60 9.70 9.89
N ALA A 84 -33.87 10.77 10.21
CA ALA A 84 -34.36 12.14 10.06
C ALA A 84 -33.85 12.78 8.75
N VAL A 85 -34.77 13.34 7.95
CA VAL A 85 -34.39 14.16 6.78
C VAL A 85 -33.85 15.49 7.26
N MET A 86 -32.60 15.79 6.90
CA MET A 86 -31.89 16.98 7.39
C MET A 86 -31.75 18.04 6.29
N PRO A 87 -31.79 19.34 6.64
CA PRO A 87 -31.38 20.40 5.74
C PRO A 87 -29.89 20.28 5.45
N PHE A 88 -29.53 20.43 4.18
CA PHE A 88 -28.14 20.33 3.71
C PHE A 88 -27.83 21.40 2.67
N GLN A 89 -26.54 21.68 2.48
CA GLN A 89 -26.01 22.53 1.42
C GLN A 89 -24.93 21.75 0.68
N VAL A 90 -24.79 21.98 -0.63
CA VAL A 90 -23.77 21.31 -1.44
C VAL A 90 -22.93 22.34 -2.17
N GLU A 91 -21.62 22.28 -1.97
CA GLU A 91 -20.65 23.13 -2.67
C GLU A 91 -19.78 22.28 -3.62
N PRO A 92 -19.50 22.72 -4.85
CA PRO A 92 -19.94 23.98 -5.47
C PRO A 92 -21.38 23.92 -6.03
N ASN A 93 -21.93 22.73 -6.29
CA ASN A 93 -23.27 22.53 -6.85
C ASN A 93 -23.80 21.15 -6.42
N SER A 94 -25.12 21.02 -6.25
CA SER A 94 -25.78 19.73 -5.97
C SER A 94 -25.71 18.75 -7.13
N THR A 95 -25.52 19.24 -8.36
CA THR A 95 -25.26 18.40 -9.55
C THR A 95 -23.76 18.22 -9.74
N ILE A 96 -23.32 16.97 -9.66
CA ILE A 96 -21.91 16.58 -9.64
C ILE A 96 -21.61 15.87 -10.98
N PRO A 97 -20.76 16.45 -11.84
CA PRO A 97 -20.38 15.79 -13.09
C PRO A 97 -19.55 14.54 -12.82
N ARG A 98 -19.41 13.66 -13.80
CA ARG A 98 -18.55 12.47 -13.69
C ARG A 98 -17.13 12.84 -13.25
N LEU A 99 -16.63 12.15 -12.22
CA LEU A 99 -15.37 12.40 -11.50
C LEU A 99 -15.28 13.75 -10.78
N GLY A 100 -16.38 14.52 -10.77
CA GLY A 100 -16.52 15.75 -10.01
C GLY A 100 -16.60 15.47 -8.51
N ARG A 101 -16.17 16.46 -7.72
CA ARG A 101 -16.25 16.44 -6.25
C ARG A 101 -17.23 17.51 -5.77
N ALA A 102 -17.85 17.23 -4.64
CA ALA A 102 -18.62 18.21 -3.90
C ALA A 102 -18.49 17.97 -2.39
N THR A 103 -18.80 18.99 -1.60
CA THR A 103 -18.89 18.90 -0.15
C THR A 103 -20.34 19.12 0.25
N ILE A 104 -20.90 18.17 0.99
CA ILE A 104 -22.26 18.22 1.53
C ILE A 104 -22.14 18.65 2.99
N HIS A 105 -22.69 19.82 3.32
CA HIS A 105 -22.76 20.33 4.69
C HIS A 105 -24.14 20.04 5.26
N VAL A 106 -24.20 19.27 6.35
CA VAL A 106 -25.42 18.92 7.06
C VAL A 106 -25.40 19.60 8.42
N ASN A 107 -26.40 20.43 8.69
CA ASN A 107 -26.56 21.06 10.01
C ASN A 107 -27.18 20.04 10.98
N TYR A 108 -26.33 19.41 11.79
CA TYR A 108 -26.72 18.32 12.68
C TYR A 108 -25.90 18.37 13.98
N ALA A 109 -26.60 18.44 15.11
CA ALA A 109 -26.01 18.44 16.44
C ALA A 109 -25.72 16.99 16.89
N TRP A 110 -24.59 16.44 16.45
CA TRP A 110 -24.12 15.12 16.87
C TRP A 110 -23.54 15.15 18.29
N SER A 111 -23.54 13.98 18.94
CA SER A 111 -23.03 13.73 20.28
C SER A 111 -21.79 12.84 20.21
N HIS A 112 -20.79 13.14 21.04
CA HIS A 112 -19.57 12.35 21.13
C HIS A 112 -19.87 10.92 21.63
N GLY A 113 -19.35 9.93 20.91
CA GLY A 113 -19.47 8.51 21.23
C GLY A 113 -20.71 7.82 20.65
N GLU A 114 -21.62 8.56 20.00
CA GLU A 114 -22.81 7.98 19.37
C GLU A 114 -22.51 7.49 17.95
N SER A 115 -23.27 6.48 17.50
CA SER A 115 -23.23 6.01 16.12
C SER A 115 -24.25 6.74 15.26
N TYR A 116 -23.91 6.97 13.99
CA TYR A 116 -24.78 7.60 13.01
C TYR A 116 -24.80 6.82 11.69
N GLY A 117 -25.99 6.53 11.20
CA GLY A 117 -26.23 6.12 9.81
C GLY A 117 -26.62 7.32 8.98
N ILE A 118 -25.81 7.65 7.97
CA ILE A 118 -26.05 8.76 7.05
C ILE A 118 -26.40 8.18 5.68
N LYS A 119 -27.54 8.61 5.12
CA LYS A 119 -28.02 8.18 3.81
C LYS A 119 -28.22 9.37 2.89
N ILE A 120 -27.55 9.34 1.75
CA ILE A 120 -27.64 10.34 0.70
C ILE A 120 -28.52 9.75 -0.41
N LEU A 121 -29.60 10.43 -0.78
CA LEU A 121 -30.41 10.07 -1.94
C LEU A 121 -30.14 11.02 -3.10
N THR A 122 -30.02 10.46 -4.30
CA THR A 122 -29.93 11.24 -5.54
C THR A 122 -31.30 11.62 -6.07
N GLY A 123 -31.34 12.44 -7.13
CA GLY A 123 -32.57 12.82 -7.83
C GLY A 123 -33.37 11.62 -8.36
N ASN A 124 -32.70 10.48 -8.59
CA ASN A 124 -33.32 9.22 -9.00
C ASN A 124 -33.68 8.30 -7.82
N ALA A 125 -33.63 8.83 -6.59
CA ALA A 125 -33.90 8.12 -5.34
C ALA A 125 -32.99 6.90 -5.09
N ILE A 126 -31.77 6.90 -5.65
CA ILE A 126 -30.76 5.88 -5.38
C ILE A 126 -30.04 6.22 -4.06
N PRO A 127 -30.01 5.30 -3.07
CA PRO A 127 -29.36 5.54 -1.78
C PRO A 127 -27.87 5.22 -1.80
N PHE A 128 -27.10 6.08 -1.15
CA PHE A 128 -25.69 5.88 -0.78
C PHE A 128 -25.55 6.05 0.72
N GLU A 129 -25.01 5.05 1.41
CA GLU A 129 -24.98 4.98 2.87
C GLU A 129 -23.55 5.13 3.40
N LEU A 130 -23.41 5.83 4.52
CA LEU A 130 -22.20 5.95 5.32
C LEU A 130 -22.54 5.64 6.77
N GLU A 131 -21.75 4.77 7.39
CA GLU A 131 -21.82 4.51 8.83
C GLU A 131 -20.70 5.27 9.54
N VAL A 132 -21.07 6.00 10.59
CA VAL A 132 -20.14 6.59 11.55
C VAL A 132 -20.31 5.78 12.83
N PRO A 133 -19.46 4.76 13.09
CA PRO A 133 -19.68 3.83 14.20
C PRO A 133 -19.53 4.52 15.57
N VAL A 134 -18.60 5.47 15.67
CA VAL A 134 -18.38 6.28 16.88
C VAL A 134 -18.06 7.72 16.44
N ALA A 135 -18.93 8.66 16.78
CA ALA A 135 -18.72 10.07 16.46
C ALA A 135 -17.77 10.74 17.46
N PHE A 136 -16.79 11.46 16.94
CA PHE A 136 -15.89 12.31 17.72
C PHE A 136 -15.42 13.46 16.81
N ALA A 137 -14.99 14.56 17.43
CA ALA A 137 -14.57 15.73 16.65
C ALA A 137 -13.37 15.37 15.78
N THR A 138 -13.47 15.62 14.47
CA THR A 138 -12.37 15.29 13.55
C THR A 138 -11.11 16.05 13.96
N PRO A 139 -9.97 15.36 14.17
CA PRO A 139 -8.77 16.00 14.68
C PRO A 139 -8.28 17.11 13.73
N LYS A 140 -8.18 18.34 14.24
CA LYS A 140 -7.59 19.45 13.49
C LYS A 140 -6.06 19.34 13.51
N PRO A 141 -5.36 19.60 12.39
CA PRO A 141 -3.91 19.64 12.37
C PRO A 141 -3.38 20.64 13.41
N SER A 142 -2.63 20.11 14.37
CA SER A 142 -1.98 20.87 15.45
C SER A 142 -0.57 20.32 15.71
N PRO A 143 0.31 21.10 16.35
CA PRO A 143 1.61 20.60 16.78
C PRO A 143 1.51 19.34 17.65
N ALA A 144 0.48 19.25 18.51
CA ALA A 144 0.26 18.09 19.36
C ALA A 144 -0.08 16.82 18.53
N THR A 145 -1.02 16.92 17.58
CA THR A 145 -1.37 15.81 16.69
C THR A 145 -0.19 15.40 15.79
N PHE A 146 0.59 16.37 15.32
CA PHE A 146 1.78 16.10 14.51
C PHE A 146 2.83 15.30 15.29
N TRP A 147 3.09 15.68 16.53
CA TRP A 147 3.97 14.91 17.41
C TRP A 147 3.38 13.55 17.81
N GLY A 148 2.07 13.45 18.00
CA GLY A 148 1.39 12.18 18.24
C GLY A 148 1.63 11.18 17.12
N PHE A 149 1.38 11.57 15.87
CA PHE A 149 1.65 10.72 14.71
C PHE A 149 3.16 10.43 14.51
N THR A 150 4.02 11.39 14.85
CA THR A 150 5.48 11.18 14.83
C THR A 150 5.90 10.09 15.81
N LEU A 151 5.37 10.13 17.04
CA LEU A 151 5.64 9.13 18.06
C LEU A 151 5.12 7.76 17.64
N ILE A 152 3.91 7.68 17.08
CA ILE A 152 3.35 6.44 16.54
C ILE A 152 4.29 5.84 15.48
N GLY A 153 4.67 6.61 14.46
CA GLY A 153 5.58 6.12 13.42
C GLY A 153 6.96 5.74 13.95
N LEU A 154 7.44 6.42 15.01
CA LEU A 154 8.70 6.08 15.67
C LEU A 154 8.60 4.77 16.47
N TYR A 155 7.50 4.54 17.19
CA TYR A 155 7.26 3.29 17.93
C TYR A 155 7.01 2.10 17.02
N VAL A 156 6.36 2.31 15.88
CA VAL A 156 6.01 1.23 14.94
C VAL A 156 7.13 0.93 13.97
N GLY A 157 7.74 1.94 13.35
CA GLY A 157 8.77 1.73 12.33
C GLY A 157 10.19 1.80 12.86
N VAL A 158 10.59 2.99 13.34
CA VAL A 158 12.01 3.27 13.64
C VAL A 158 12.55 2.37 14.75
N ILE A 159 11.94 2.39 15.94
CA ILE A 159 12.45 1.64 17.10
C ILE A 159 12.51 0.13 16.78
N PRO A 160 11.44 -0.52 16.30
CA PRO A 160 11.44 -1.95 16.00
C PRO A 160 12.49 -2.37 14.98
N VAL A 161 12.61 -1.65 13.85
CA VAL A 161 13.63 -1.96 12.84
C VAL A 161 15.03 -1.89 13.45
N PHE A 162 15.31 -0.88 14.28
CA PHE A 162 16.57 -0.78 15.00
C PHE A 162 16.77 -1.91 16.01
N LEU A 163 15.74 -2.30 16.75
CA LEU A 163 15.79 -3.44 17.66
C LEU A 163 16.15 -4.72 16.90
N GLY A 164 15.62 -4.93 15.70
CA GLY A 164 16.02 -6.02 14.81
C GLY A 164 17.50 -5.93 14.41
N ILE A 165 17.96 -4.77 13.97
CA ILE A 165 19.37 -4.53 13.59
C ILE A 165 20.33 -4.77 14.77
N PHE A 166 19.92 -4.48 16.01
CA PHE A 166 20.74 -4.69 17.21
C PHE A 166 21.10 -6.16 17.49
N TRP A 167 20.44 -7.12 16.84
CA TRP A 167 20.87 -8.53 16.88
C TRP A 167 22.14 -8.80 16.07
N PHE A 168 22.58 -7.86 15.22
CA PHE A 168 23.75 -8.03 14.35
C PHE A 168 25.00 -8.57 15.05
N PRO A 169 25.45 -8.05 16.22
CA PRO A 169 26.65 -8.52 16.89
C PRO A 169 26.54 -9.97 17.39
N ALA A 170 25.35 -10.41 17.80
CA ALA A 170 25.12 -11.78 18.23
C ALA A 170 25.06 -12.73 17.03
N LEU A 171 24.31 -12.38 15.99
CA LEU A 171 24.07 -13.25 14.84
C LEU A 171 25.32 -13.49 13.98
N ARG A 172 26.25 -12.53 13.90
CA ARG A 172 27.53 -12.69 13.19
C ARG A 172 28.46 -13.75 13.79
N THR A 173 28.21 -14.20 15.03
CA THR A 173 29.03 -15.23 15.69
C THR A 173 28.61 -16.66 15.32
N LEU A 174 27.48 -16.81 14.63
CA LEU A 174 26.89 -18.11 14.34
C LEU A 174 27.56 -18.82 13.15
N GLY A 175 27.59 -20.15 13.21
CA GLY A 175 28.19 -20.99 12.18
C GLY A 175 27.44 -20.97 10.84
N ARG A 176 28.09 -21.45 9.77
CA ARG A 176 27.57 -21.41 8.38
C ARG A 176 26.20 -22.06 8.21
N ARG A 177 25.95 -23.19 8.89
CA ARG A 177 24.65 -23.91 8.83
C ARG A 177 23.52 -23.09 9.44
N THR A 178 23.73 -22.52 10.62
CA THR A 178 22.76 -21.66 11.30
C THR A 178 22.52 -20.38 10.50
N MET A 179 23.55 -19.80 9.90
CA MET A 179 23.40 -18.64 9.02
C MET A 179 22.50 -18.95 7.81
N THR A 180 22.65 -20.13 7.21
CA THR A 180 21.80 -20.56 6.09
C THR A 180 20.36 -20.76 6.54
N PHE A 181 20.15 -21.35 7.72
CA PHE A 181 18.83 -21.46 8.33
C PHE A 181 18.19 -20.10 8.58
N LEU A 182 18.92 -19.15 9.17
CA LEU A 182 18.43 -17.81 9.47
C LEU A 182 18.05 -17.03 8.20
N MET A 183 18.89 -17.07 7.15
CA MET A 183 18.54 -16.44 5.86
C MET A 183 17.28 -17.06 5.26
N ALA A 184 17.13 -18.39 5.35
CA ALA A 184 15.93 -19.07 4.88
C ALA A 184 14.69 -18.72 5.72
N ALA A 185 14.85 -18.59 7.04
CA ALA A 185 13.78 -18.14 7.93
C ALA A 185 13.37 -16.70 7.64
N THR A 186 14.31 -15.80 7.39
CA THR A 186 14.02 -14.45 6.89
C THR A 186 13.25 -14.50 5.56
N ALA A 187 13.66 -15.34 4.60
CA ALA A 187 12.91 -15.46 3.34
C ALA A 187 11.47 -15.93 3.57
N GLY A 188 11.25 -16.92 4.44
CA GLY A 188 9.92 -17.37 4.82
C GLY A 188 9.08 -16.29 5.51
N LEU A 189 9.71 -15.53 6.40
CA LEU A 189 9.10 -14.39 7.05
C LEU A 189 8.62 -13.35 6.03
N LEU A 190 9.50 -12.96 5.11
CA LEU A 190 9.18 -12.01 4.05
C LEU A 190 8.09 -12.55 3.11
N ILE A 191 8.05 -13.87 2.83
CA ILE A 191 6.96 -14.47 2.05
C ILE A 191 5.61 -14.26 2.73
N PHE A 192 5.52 -14.56 4.02
CA PHE A 192 4.28 -14.33 4.77
C PHE A 192 3.90 -12.85 4.76
N LEU A 193 4.86 -11.97 5.08
CA LEU A 193 4.68 -10.52 5.04
C LEU A 193 4.20 -10.04 3.66
N GLY A 194 4.82 -10.48 2.56
CA GLY A 194 4.41 -10.06 1.21
C GLY A 194 2.99 -10.50 0.84
N LEU A 195 2.52 -11.64 1.36
CA LEU A 195 1.14 -12.09 1.21
C LEU A 195 0.18 -11.24 2.06
N ASP A 196 0.59 -10.90 3.28
CA ASP A 196 -0.18 -10.06 4.19
C ASP A 196 -0.35 -8.64 3.64
N THR A 197 0.74 -8.01 3.18
CA THR A 197 0.71 -6.70 2.50
C THR A 197 -0.17 -6.72 1.25
N LEU A 198 -0.16 -7.82 0.49
CA LEU A 198 -1.04 -7.98 -0.67
C LEU A 198 -2.51 -8.08 -0.24
N ALA A 199 -2.81 -8.82 0.83
CA ALA A 199 -4.15 -8.93 1.37
C ALA A 199 -4.67 -7.57 1.86
N GLU A 200 -3.87 -6.82 2.61
CA GLU A 200 -4.19 -5.45 3.04
C GLU A 200 -4.43 -4.52 1.85
N ALA A 201 -3.59 -4.60 0.81
CA ALA A 201 -3.78 -3.80 -0.40
C ALA A 201 -5.12 -4.11 -1.09
N LEU A 202 -5.54 -5.39 -1.10
CA LEU A 202 -6.83 -5.82 -1.64
C LEU A 202 -8.00 -5.31 -0.79
N GLU A 203 -7.85 -5.27 0.53
CA GLU A 203 -8.85 -4.69 1.43
C GLU A 203 -9.06 -3.20 1.15
N PHE A 204 -7.99 -2.41 1.14
CA PHE A 204 -8.06 -0.98 0.81
C PHE A 204 -8.50 -0.72 -0.64
N ALA A 205 -8.27 -1.64 -1.57
CA ALA A 205 -8.75 -1.50 -2.94
C ALA A 205 -10.29 -1.54 -3.05
N ASN A 206 -10.99 -2.09 -2.06
CA ASN A 206 -12.45 -2.02 -2.00
C ASN A 206 -12.96 -0.63 -1.58
N GLU A 207 -12.13 0.16 -0.89
CA GLU A 207 -12.42 1.55 -0.54
C GLU A 207 -12.00 2.55 -1.64
N VAL A 208 -11.22 2.09 -2.63
CA VAL A 208 -10.86 2.92 -3.78
C VAL A 208 -12.05 3.01 -4.72
N PRO A 209 -12.48 4.24 -5.12
CA PRO A 209 -13.53 4.40 -6.11
C PRO A 209 -13.28 3.54 -7.35
N SER A 210 -14.29 2.76 -7.76
CA SER A 210 -14.16 1.75 -8.82
C SER A 210 -13.58 2.30 -10.13
N ALA A 211 -13.85 3.57 -10.44
CA ALA A 211 -13.29 4.30 -11.56
C ALA A 211 -11.75 4.34 -11.62
N PHE A 212 -11.06 4.21 -10.47
CA PHE A 212 -9.59 4.19 -10.39
C PHE A 212 -8.97 2.80 -10.45
N GLN A 213 -9.77 1.74 -10.57
CA GLN A 213 -9.30 0.36 -10.75
C GLN A 213 -8.26 -0.07 -9.70
N GLY A 214 -8.64 -0.09 -8.41
CA GLY A 214 -7.73 -0.42 -7.30
C GLY A 214 -6.91 -1.71 -7.50
N ILE A 215 -7.54 -2.79 -8.01
CA ILE A 215 -6.84 -4.05 -8.32
C ILE A 215 -5.77 -3.86 -9.41
N GLY A 216 -6.08 -3.07 -10.45
CA GLY A 216 -5.13 -2.72 -11.49
C GLY A 216 -3.94 -1.95 -10.93
N LEU A 217 -4.19 -1.02 -10.00
CA LEU A 217 -3.16 -0.27 -9.29
C LEU A 217 -2.24 -1.19 -8.48
N ILE A 218 -2.79 -2.20 -7.79
CA ILE A 218 -2.01 -3.22 -7.08
C ILE A 218 -1.08 -3.96 -8.03
N GLY A 219 -1.63 -4.51 -9.11
CA GLY A 219 -0.86 -5.30 -10.08
C GLY A 219 0.27 -4.49 -10.71
N ILE A 220 -0.03 -3.25 -11.14
CA ILE A 220 0.96 -2.33 -11.70
C ILE A 220 2.01 -1.96 -10.65
N GLY A 221 1.61 -1.60 -9.44
CA GLY A 221 2.51 -1.21 -8.35
C GLY A 221 3.49 -2.31 -7.98
N ILE A 222 3.01 -3.55 -7.82
CA ILE A 222 3.84 -4.71 -7.50
C ILE A 222 4.83 -4.99 -8.63
N VAL A 223 4.34 -5.13 -9.88
CA VAL A 223 5.19 -5.52 -11.02
C VAL A 223 6.19 -4.42 -11.35
N ALA A 224 5.76 -3.16 -11.41
CA ALA A 224 6.64 -2.03 -11.71
C ALA A 224 7.74 -1.90 -10.66
N THR A 225 7.41 -2.02 -9.37
CA THR A 225 8.40 -1.93 -8.29
C THR A 225 9.38 -3.10 -8.33
N PHE A 226 8.87 -4.33 -8.50
CA PHE A 226 9.72 -5.51 -8.62
C PHE A 226 10.73 -5.36 -9.77
N LEU A 227 10.25 -4.98 -10.96
CA LEU A 227 11.09 -4.83 -12.15
C LEU A 227 12.07 -3.67 -12.03
N LEU A 228 11.66 -2.56 -11.42
CA LEU A 228 12.52 -1.41 -11.19
C LEU A 228 13.68 -1.77 -10.24
N LEU A 229 13.37 -2.42 -9.11
CA LEU A 229 14.37 -2.82 -8.13
C LEU A 229 15.29 -3.93 -8.67
N ASP A 230 14.77 -4.90 -9.43
CA ASP A 230 15.59 -5.91 -10.10
C ASP A 230 16.53 -5.27 -11.15
N ALA A 231 16.05 -4.28 -11.92
CA ALA A 231 16.89 -3.55 -12.87
C ALA A 231 18.00 -2.74 -12.18
N ILE A 232 17.68 -2.06 -11.07
CA ILE A 232 18.65 -1.32 -10.24
C ILE A 232 19.68 -2.29 -9.64
N SER A 233 19.20 -3.40 -9.05
CA SER A 233 20.02 -4.46 -8.45
C SER A 233 21.02 -5.01 -9.47
N ARG A 234 20.58 -5.36 -10.69
CA ARG A 234 21.45 -5.86 -11.76
C ARG A 234 22.48 -4.84 -12.22
N LYS A 235 22.10 -3.57 -12.35
CA LYS A 235 23.01 -2.50 -12.77
C LYS A 235 24.12 -2.29 -11.73
N GLN A 236 23.76 -2.23 -10.44
CA GLN A 236 24.74 -2.12 -9.35
C GLN A 236 25.63 -3.36 -9.25
N THR A 237 25.04 -4.55 -9.38
CA THR A 237 25.72 -5.85 -9.39
C THR A 237 26.82 -5.94 -10.45
N ASN A 238 26.64 -5.32 -11.61
CA ASN A 238 27.62 -5.28 -12.70
C ASN A 238 28.68 -4.17 -12.54
N ALA A 239 28.37 -3.11 -11.79
CA ALA A 239 29.29 -2.00 -11.55
C ALA A 239 30.20 -2.23 -10.33
N ILE A 240 29.73 -2.98 -9.34
CA ILE A 240 30.44 -3.25 -8.08
C ILE A 240 31.33 -4.49 -8.24
N GLY A 241 32.64 -4.32 -8.00
CA GLY A 241 33.62 -5.39 -8.14
C GLY A 241 33.76 -6.31 -6.93
N SER A 242 33.47 -5.83 -5.70
CA SER A 242 33.64 -6.65 -4.49
C SER A 242 32.34 -7.32 -4.02
N GLU A 243 32.43 -8.57 -3.56
CA GLU A 243 31.26 -9.30 -3.05
C GLU A 243 30.67 -8.66 -1.78
N SER A 244 31.51 -8.04 -0.94
CA SER A 244 31.08 -7.37 0.29
C SER A 244 30.24 -6.12 -0.01
N GLU A 245 30.67 -5.30 -0.97
CA GLU A 245 29.89 -4.15 -1.43
C GLU A 245 28.59 -4.59 -2.11
N ARG A 246 28.59 -5.73 -2.83
CA ARG A 246 27.36 -6.28 -3.40
C ARG A 246 26.35 -6.66 -2.31
N ARG A 247 26.77 -7.37 -1.27
CA ARG A 247 25.89 -7.74 -0.14
C ARG A 247 25.36 -6.52 0.60
N LEU A 248 26.20 -5.50 0.76
CA LEU A 248 25.77 -4.21 1.32
C LEU A 248 24.74 -3.51 0.43
N SER A 249 24.93 -3.51 -0.89
CA SER A 249 23.98 -2.93 -1.85
C SER A 249 22.62 -3.63 -1.77
N ILE A 250 22.62 -4.97 -1.65
CA ILE A 250 21.41 -5.76 -1.44
C ILE A 250 20.75 -5.33 -0.12
N ALA A 251 21.49 -5.23 0.99
CA ALA A 251 20.93 -4.78 2.27
C ALA A 251 20.27 -3.39 2.20
N PHE A 252 20.82 -2.44 1.43
CA PHE A 252 20.17 -1.15 1.19
C PHE A 252 18.91 -1.24 0.35
N ILE A 253 18.88 -2.09 -0.69
CA ILE A 253 17.67 -2.34 -1.47
C ILE A 253 16.58 -2.93 -0.58
N ILE A 254 16.94 -3.87 0.31
CA ILE A 254 16.04 -4.45 1.31
C ILE A 254 15.49 -3.35 2.22
N ALA A 255 16.36 -2.51 2.78
CA ALA A 255 15.94 -1.40 3.63
C ALA A 255 14.99 -0.42 2.92
N ILE A 256 15.23 -0.10 1.65
CA ILE A 256 14.35 0.75 0.84
C ILE A 256 12.98 0.09 0.64
N GLY A 257 12.97 -1.21 0.31
CA GLY A 257 11.73 -1.96 0.11
C GLY A 257 10.86 -2.02 1.37
N ILE A 258 11.48 -2.35 2.50
CA ILE A 258 10.87 -2.30 3.82
C ILE A 258 10.38 -0.88 4.16
N GLY A 259 11.17 0.15 3.83
CA GLY A 259 10.77 1.54 4.01
C GLY A 259 9.45 1.89 3.31
N PHE A 260 9.26 1.45 2.07
CA PHE A 260 7.99 1.67 1.37
C PHE A 260 6.82 0.88 1.98
N HIS A 261 7.07 -0.33 2.47
CA HIS A 261 6.07 -1.10 3.20
C HIS A 261 5.63 -0.38 4.49
N ASN A 262 6.60 0.06 5.31
CA ASN A 262 6.35 0.78 6.57
C ASN A 262 5.68 2.14 6.35
N LEU A 263 5.86 2.77 5.19
CA LEU A 263 5.09 3.94 4.82
C LEU A 263 3.59 3.62 4.67
N GLY A 264 3.25 2.46 4.09
CA GLY A 264 1.88 1.95 4.01
C GLY A 264 1.27 1.67 5.38
N GLU A 265 2.00 0.97 6.26
CA GLU A 265 1.59 0.72 7.65
C GLU A 265 1.29 2.02 8.41
N GLY A 266 2.20 3.00 8.30
CA GLY A 266 2.03 4.31 8.90
C GLY A 266 0.75 4.98 8.42
N LEU A 267 0.45 4.91 7.11
CA LEU A 267 -0.75 5.49 6.53
C LEU A 267 -2.02 4.82 7.05
N ALA A 268 -2.04 3.49 7.15
CA ALA A 268 -3.16 2.74 7.72
C ALA A 268 -3.42 3.12 9.18
N ILE A 269 -2.36 3.16 10.02
CA ILE A 269 -2.49 3.57 11.42
C ILE A 269 -2.97 5.03 11.51
N GLY A 270 -2.36 5.95 10.76
CA GLY A 270 -2.78 7.34 10.74
C GLY A 270 -4.26 7.50 10.39
N ALA A 271 -4.71 6.78 9.36
CA ALA A 271 -6.11 6.78 8.93
C ALA A 271 -7.05 6.24 10.02
N ALA A 272 -6.72 5.10 10.66
CA ALA A 272 -7.51 4.52 11.75
C ALA A 272 -7.69 5.50 12.93
N TYR A 273 -6.62 6.20 13.32
CA TYR A 273 -6.71 7.25 14.34
C TYR A 273 -7.48 8.49 13.87
N ASN A 274 -7.53 8.78 12.56
CA ASN A 274 -8.32 9.89 12.01
C ASN A 274 -9.82 9.63 12.06
N VAL A 275 -10.24 8.35 11.99
CA VAL A 275 -11.64 7.91 12.05
C VAL A 275 -12.06 7.36 13.43
N GLY A 276 -11.19 7.48 14.44
CA GLY A 276 -11.53 7.21 15.84
C GLY A 276 -11.52 5.75 16.23
N GLU A 277 -11.04 4.89 15.34
CA GLU A 277 -10.89 3.45 15.54
C GLU A 277 -9.65 3.16 16.40
N ILE A 278 -9.65 3.65 17.65
CA ILE A 278 -8.49 3.60 18.56
C ILE A 278 -8.11 2.15 18.89
N ALA A 279 -9.10 1.26 19.04
CA ALA A 279 -8.88 -0.15 19.31
C ALA A 279 -8.15 -0.82 18.12
N LEU A 280 -8.64 -0.58 16.90
CA LEU A 280 -7.99 -1.06 15.67
C LEU A 280 -6.58 -0.48 15.54
N GLY A 281 -6.42 0.84 15.73
CA GLY A 281 -5.10 1.50 15.68
C GLY A 281 -4.11 0.91 16.69
N THR A 282 -4.53 0.64 17.91
CA THR A 282 -3.68 0.04 18.96
C THR A 282 -3.28 -1.39 18.62
N PHE A 283 -4.23 -2.17 18.11
CA PHE A 283 -4.00 -3.53 17.65
C PHE A 283 -2.97 -3.58 16.52
N LEU A 284 -3.14 -2.73 15.50
CA LEU A 284 -2.22 -2.59 14.36
C LEU A 284 -0.80 -2.22 14.84
N VAL A 285 -0.70 -1.27 15.78
CA VAL A 285 0.59 -0.83 16.35
C VAL A 285 1.35 -2.01 16.98
N VAL A 286 0.69 -2.86 17.77
CA VAL A 286 1.35 -4.02 18.40
C VAL A 286 1.77 -5.06 17.37
N GLY A 287 0.90 -5.33 16.38
CA GLY A 287 1.19 -6.17 15.20
C GLY A 287 2.48 -5.75 14.51
N PHE A 288 2.49 -4.51 14.03
CA PHE A 288 3.58 -3.97 13.24
C PHE A 288 4.87 -3.80 14.05
N ILE A 289 4.81 -3.52 15.36
CA ILE A 289 6.02 -3.53 16.21
C ILE A 289 6.73 -4.87 16.13
N ILE A 290 6.01 -5.99 16.26
CA ILE A 290 6.65 -7.30 16.27
C ILE A 290 7.18 -7.65 14.87
N GLN A 291 6.42 -7.32 13.83
CA GLN A 291 6.81 -7.49 12.44
C GLN A 291 8.08 -6.70 12.11
N ASN A 292 8.14 -5.42 12.45
CA ASN A 292 9.26 -4.53 12.13
C ASN A 292 10.56 -4.88 12.87
N ILE A 293 10.48 -5.54 14.03
CA ILE A 293 11.66 -6.17 14.65
C ILE A 293 12.26 -7.23 13.72
N THR A 294 11.41 -8.07 13.14
CA THR A 294 11.88 -9.14 12.26
C THR A 294 12.34 -8.66 10.89
N GLU A 295 11.79 -7.55 10.40
CA GLU A 295 12.26 -6.87 9.20
C GLU A 295 13.69 -6.31 9.37
N GLY A 296 14.01 -5.76 10.54
CA GLY A 296 15.36 -5.32 10.87
C GLY A 296 16.39 -6.46 10.77
N LEU A 297 16.00 -7.70 11.11
CA LEU A 297 16.82 -8.89 10.88
C LEU A 297 17.02 -9.17 9.39
N GLY A 298 15.97 -8.96 8.59
CA GLY A 298 16.02 -9.12 7.13
C GLY A 298 16.96 -8.16 6.44
N ILE A 299 17.00 -6.90 6.89
CA ILE A 299 17.95 -5.88 6.40
C ILE A 299 19.40 -6.33 6.60
N ILE A 300 19.73 -6.86 7.78
CA ILE A 300 21.11 -7.20 8.12
C ILE A 300 21.54 -8.58 7.59
N ALA A 301 20.60 -9.46 7.24
CA ALA A 301 20.89 -10.84 6.84
C ALA A 301 21.96 -10.97 5.75
N PRO A 302 21.95 -10.17 4.65
CA PRO A 302 22.98 -10.26 3.62
C PRO A 302 24.38 -9.86 4.12
N VAL A 303 24.48 -9.01 5.14
CA VAL A 303 25.76 -8.44 5.60
C VAL A 303 26.28 -9.07 6.89
N LEU A 304 25.66 -10.16 7.38
CA LEU A 304 26.06 -10.84 8.62
C LEU A 304 27.51 -11.38 8.60
N ARG A 305 28.03 -11.72 7.43
CA ARG A 305 29.44 -12.14 7.24
C ARG A 305 30.40 -10.97 7.02
N ASP A 306 29.89 -9.75 6.91
CA ASP A 306 30.67 -8.55 6.65
C ASP A 306 30.89 -7.73 7.94
N LYS A 307 31.56 -6.58 7.80
CA LYS A 307 31.76 -5.60 8.88
C LYS A 307 31.27 -4.22 8.41
N PRO A 308 29.94 -4.03 8.19
CA PRO A 308 29.41 -2.72 7.87
C PRO A 308 29.69 -1.75 9.04
N GLY A 309 30.05 -0.51 8.72
CA GLY A 309 30.21 0.53 9.75
C GLY A 309 28.87 0.87 10.41
N LEU A 310 28.92 1.31 11.67
CA LEU A 310 27.72 1.68 12.45
C LEU A 310 26.85 2.72 11.73
N GLY A 311 27.45 3.69 11.04
CA GLY A 311 26.70 4.68 10.26
C GLY A 311 25.89 4.08 9.12
N LYS A 312 26.37 3.00 8.50
CA LYS A 312 25.62 2.29 7.44
C LYS A 312 24.46 1.49 8.03
N LEU A 313 24.67 0.82 9.18
CA LEU A 313 23.60 0.15 9.91
C LEU A 313 22.52 1.14 10.35
N ALA A 314 22.92 2.31 10.88
CA ALA A 314 22.00 3.37 11.26
C ALA A 314 21.21 3.93 10.08
N LEU A 315 21.87 4.16 8.94
CA LEU A 315 21.20 4.63 7.74
C LEU A 315 20.20 3.60 7.22
N MET A 316 20.53 2.30 7.20
CA MET A 316 19.59 1.26 6.80
C MET A 316 18.39 1.18 7.75
N GLY A 317 18.59 1.31 9.06
CA GLY A 317 17.49 1.36 10.04
C GLY A 317 16.57 2.56 9.84
N LEU A 318 17.14 3.75 9.57
CA LEU A 318 16.35 4.95 9.27
C LEU A 318 15.60 4.85 7.93
N ILE A 319 16.21 4.26 6.90
CA ILE A 319 15.55 4.05 5.61
C ILE A 319 14.40 3.04 5.76
N GLY A 320 14.60 1.97 6.53
CA GLY A 320 13.58 0.96 6.77
C GLY A 320 12.44 1.43 7.67
N GLY A 321 12.72 2.11 8.78
CA GLY A 321 11.69 2.48 9.76
C GLY A 321 11.18 3.92 9.67
N GLY A 322 11.98 4.86 9.17
CA GLY A 322 11.64 6.29 9.11
C GLY A 322 10.38 6.62 8.29
N PRO A 323 10.14 5.96 7.13
CA PRO A 323 8.95 6.23 6.33
C PRO A 323 7.61 5.98 7.03
N ALA A 324 7.56 5.16 8.09
CA ALA A 324 6.36 4.99 8.90
C ALA A 324 5.85 6.29 9.53
N ILE A 325 6.77 7.20 9.87
CA ILE A 325 6.42 8.54 10.38
C ILE A 325 5.70 9.35 9.30
N VAL A 326 6.23 9.32 8.07
CA VAL A 326 5.63 10.02 6.93
C VAL A 326 4.27 9.43 6.60
N GLY A 327 4.15 8.09 6.61
CA GLY A 327 2.88 7.39 6.49
C GLY A 327 1.87 7.86 7.51
N ALA A 328 2.23 7.87 8.80
CA ALA A 328 1.36 8.29 9.90
C ALA A 328 0.87 9.73 9.76
N TRP A 329 1.71 10.64 9.27
CA TRP A 329 1.27 12.01 8.95
C TRP A 329 0.26 12.04 7.80
N ILE A 330 0.55 11.35 6.69
CA ILE A 330 -0.33 11.33 5.53
C ILE A 330 -1.68 10.73 5.92
N GLY A 331 -1.69 9.54 6.53
CA GLY A 331 -2.90 8.88 6.99
C GLY A 331 -3.66 9.69 8.03
N GLY A 332 -2.95 10.32 8.96
CA GLY A 332 -3.55 11.08 10.06
C GLY A 332 -4.22 12.38 9.65
N PHE A 333 -3.72 13.05 8.59
CA PHE A 333 -4.24 14.35 8.16
C PHE A 333 -5.05 14.29 6.87
N SER A 334 -4.72 13.36 5.98
CA SER A 334 -5.34 13.18 4.67
C SER A 334 -5.43 11.69 4.31
N PRO A 335 -6.29 10.92 5.00
CA PRO A 335 -6.55 9.53 4.65
C PRO A 335 -6.86 9.40 3.16
N SER A 336 -6.27 8.42 2.50
CA SER A 336 -6.51 8.17 1.08
C SER A 336 -6.34 6.68 0.79
N PRO A 337 -7.44 5.94 0.53
CA PRO A 337 -7.37 4.54 0.14
C PRO A 337 -6.52 4.32 -1.10
N PHE A 338 -6.57 5.27 -2.05
CA PHE A 338 -5.72 5.21 -3.26
C PHE A 338 -4.23 5.22 -2.92
N LEU A 339 -3.79 6.10 -2.00
CA LEU A 339 -2.40 6.15 -1.56
C LEU A 339 -2.05 4.90 -0.74
N ALA A 340 -2.96 4.41 0.11
CA ALA A 340 -2.78 3.16 0.84
C ALA A 340 -2.48 2.01 -0.12
N VAL A 341 -3.35 1.79 -1.11
CA VAL A 341 -3.19 0.75 -2.14
C VAL A 341 -1.89 0.92 -2.90
N LEU A 342 -1.58 2.14 -3.35
CA LEU A 342 -0.35 2.41 -4.11
C LEU A 342 0.90 2.07 -3.29
N PHE A 343 0.99 2.53 -2.05
CA PHE A 343 2.18 2.32 -1.23
C PHE A 343 2.31 0.88 -0.74
N LEU A 344 1.20 0.21 -0.37
CA LEU A 344 1.20 -1.22 -0.04
C LEU A 344 1.60 -2.06 -1.26
N ALA A 345 1.12 -1.72 -2.46
CA ALA A 345 1.52 -2.40 -3.69
C ALA A 345 3.02 -2.22 -4.01
N ILE A 346 3.56 -1.02 -3.80
CA ILE A 346 5.00 -0.75 -3.91
C ILE A 346 5.77 -1.58 -2.86
N GLY A 347 5.32 -1.58 -1.61
CA GLY A 347 5.91 -2.37 -0.52
C GLY A 347 5.94 -3.87 -0.85
N ALA A 348 4.80 -4.44 -1.24
CA ALA A 348 4.67 -5.84 -1.63
C ALA A 348 5.59 -6.17 -2.83
N GLY A 349 5.62 -5.33 -3.86
CA GLY A 349 6.53 -5.48 -5.00
C GLY A 349 8.01 -5.49 -4.59
N ALA A 350 8.38 -4.64 -3.63
CA ALA A 350 9.72 -4.62 -3.08
C ALA A 350 10.05 -5.85 -2.23
N ILE A 351 9.14 -6.28 -1.36
CA ILE A 351 9.28 -7.51 -0.55
C ILE A 351 9.47 -8.73 -1.46
N PHE A 352 8.65 -8.87 -2.51
CA PHE A 352 8.81 -9.96 -3.49
C PHE A 352 10.15 -9.91 -4.22
N GLN A 353 10.65 -8.71 -4.53
CA GLN A 353 11.98 -8.56 -5.14
C GLN A 353 13.10 -8.96 -4.18
N VAL A 354 12.97 -8.63 -2.90
CA VAL A 354 13.92 -9.05 -1.86
C VAL A 354 13.93 -10.56 -1.68
N ILE A 355 12.76 -11.20 -1.58
CA ILE A 355 12.63 -12.66 -1.50
C ILE A 355 13.37 -13.31 -2.66
N TYR A 356 13.20 -12.76 -3.88
CA TYR A 356 13.89 -13.24 -5.06
C TYR A 356 15.42 -13.12 -4.96
N GLU A 357 15.96 -12.02 -4.42
CA GLU A 357 17.40 -11.86 -4.20
C GLU A 357 17.95 -12.79 -3.10
N ILE A 358 17.23 -12.94 -1.98
CA ILE A 358 17.62 -13.88 -0.92
C ILE A 358 17.61 -15.31 -1.45
N ALA A 359 16.61 -15.68 -2.25
CA ALA A 359 16.54 -17.00 -2.88
C ALA A 359 17.76 -17.26 -3.80
N LYS A 360 18.19 -16.27 -4.59
CA LYS A 360 19.44 -16.37 -5.38
C LYS A 360 20.68 -16.55 -4.51
N LEU A 361 20.77 -15.80 -3.39
CA LEU A 361 21.88 -15.92 -2.45
C LEU A 361 21.95 -17.31 -1.82
N ILE A 362 20.82 -17.84 -1.36
CA ILE A 362 20.71 -19.19 -0.79
C ILE A 362 21.08 -20.26 -1.84
N GLN A 363 20.58 -20.15 -3.07
CA GLN A 363 20.92 -21.08 -4.15
C GLN A 363 22.41 -21.08 -4.49
N LYS A 364 23.06 -19.90 -4.47
CA LYS A 364 24.51 -19.76 -4.69
C LYS A 364 25.29 -20.40 -3.54
N ASP A 365 24.89 -20.17 -2.28
CA ASP A 365 25.59 -20.70 -1.09
C ASP A 365 25.46 -22.23 -0.94
N THR A 366 24.49 -22.85 -1.63
CA THR A 366 24.15 -24.28 -1.57
C THR A 366 24.64 -25.09 -2.79
N ASP A 367 25.49 -24.50 -3.64
CA ASP A 367 26.04 -25.13 -4.86
C ASP A 367 24.97 -25.72 -5.81
N ARG A 368 23.75 -25.14 -5.81
CA ARG A 368 22.60 -25.61 -6.60
C ARG A 368 22.14 -27.06 -6.31
N GLN A 369 22.46 -27.60 -5.13
CA GLN A 369 21.88 -28.86 -4.68
C GLN A 369 20.36 -28.73 -4.39
N PRO A 370 19.59 -29.84 -4.39
CA PRO A 370 18.19 -29.82 -3.97
C PRO A 370 18.03 -29.12 -2.61
N ILE A 371 16.93 -28.39 -2.41
CA ILE A 371 16.69 -27.55 -1.22
C ILE A 371 17.03 -28.36 0.04
N PRO A 372 18.13 -28.02 0.76
CA PRO A 372 18.52 -28.74 1.95
C PRO A 372 17.40 -28.64 2.97
N MET A 373 17.24 -29.68 3.80
CA MET A 373 16.24 -29.66 4.87
C MET A 373 16.37 -28.40 5.75
N THR A 374 17.59 -27.87 5.91
CA THR A 374 17.88 -26.59 6.59
C THR A 374 17.16 -25.38 5.99
N VAL A 375 17.11 -25.28 4.65
CA VAL A 375 16.45 -24.15 3.97
C VAL A 375 14.94 -24.31 4.06
N PHE A 376 14.42 -25.52 3.81
CA PHE A 376 13.00 -25.81 3.95
C PHE A 376 12.49 -25.54 5.38
N SER A 377 13.19 -26.06 6.39
CA SER A 377 12.85 -25.82 7.80
C SER A 377 12.96 -24.34 8.15
N GLY A 378 13.94 -23.63 7.61
CA GLY A 378 14.10 -22.19 7.80
C GLY A 378 12.87 -21.45 7.29
N VAL A 379 12.54 -21.59 6.00
CA VAL A 379 11.38 -20.95 5.36
C VAL A 379 10.10 -21.21 6.13
N LEU A 380 9.80 -22.48 6.45
CA LEU A 380 8.59 -22.80 7.21
C LEU A 380 8.60 -22.20 8.61
N THR A 381 9.75 -22.21 9.31
CA THR A 381 9.86 -21.60 10.64
C THR A 381 9.57 -20.10 10.56
N GLY A 382 10.11 -19.41 9.55
CA GLY A 382 9.85 -17.98 9.34
C GLY A 382 8.37 -17.67 9.11
N MET A 383 7.71 -18.45 8.24
CA MET A 383 6.27 -18.31 7.97
C MET A 383 5.44 -18.64 9.22
N MET A 384 5.76 -19.72 9.92
CA MET A 384 5.05 -20.12 11.15
C MET A 384 5.21 -19.09 12.26
N LEU A 385 6.37 -18.43 12.38
CA LEU A 385 6.62 -17.41 13.39
C LEU A 385 5.66 -16.22 13.22
N LEU A 386 5.54 -15.67 12.01
CA LEU A 386 4.57 -14.59 11.77
C LEU A 386 3.13 -15.07 11.87
N TRP A 387 2.81 -16.27 11.39
CA TRP A 387 1.47 -16.81 11.54
C TRP A 387 1.05 -16.98 13.02
N VAL A 388 1.92 -17.53 13.87
CA VAL A 388 1.68 -17.63 15.32
C VAL A 388 1.59 -16.24 15.95
N THR A 389 2.43 -15.31 15.51
CA THR A 389 2.37 -13.94 16.01
C THR A 389 1.01 -13.32 15.66
N GLY A 390 0.55 -13.43 14.42
CA GLY A 390 -0.78 -12.99 14.00
C GLY A 390 -1.91 -13.63 14.80
N LEU A 391 -1.78 -14.92 15.16
CA LEU A 391 -2.75 -15.61 16.03
C LEU A 391 -2.75 -15.14 17.48
N LEU A 392 -1.62 -14.67 18.01
CA LEU A 392 -1.53 -14.19 19.39
C LEU A 392 -1.99 -12.74 19.54
N ILE A 393 -1.98 -11.99 18.44
CA ILE A 393 -2.39 -10.59 18.41
C ILE A 393 -3.88 -10.48 18.15
N LYS A 394 -4.45 -11.30 17.23
CA LYS A 394 -5.90 -11.47 17.02
C LYS A 394 -6.59 -12.10 18.23
#